data_AF-A0A388K5W5-F1
#
_entry.id   AF-A0A388K5W5-F1
#
_cell.length_a   1.000
_cell.length_b   1.000
_cell.length_c   1.000
_cell.angle_alpha   90.00
_cell.angle_beta   90.00
_cell.angle_gamma   90.00
#
_symmetry.space_group_name_H-M   'P 1'
#
loop_
_entity.id
_entity.type
_entity.pdbx_description
1 polymer ?
#
loop_
_entity_poly.entity_id
_entity_poly.type
_entity_poly.pdbx_seq_one_letter_code
_entity_poly.pdbx_strand_id
1 'polypeptide(L)'
;MLSGPGLALMGKESNSNSSGDVQTTNTTTAAAMTRPLRLRFSGKLATPMFTCSVLEGAEGNRISVSVLDTMTDQVIGIGPEASLKVEVVVLEGDFVHQEKDSWTADEFESCMVKERDGKRPLLLGDTRMTLKAGVGILKDLAFSDNSSWVRSRKFRLGVRVSPGTVPAGVRVQEAVSEPFSVRDNRGELYKKHYPPALDDEIWRLEGIGKGGAFDRRLQSCGVHNVEDLLRTFVLDPRKLRKVRGIRVAFCFVVLLWCDWGPIVVLLGCYCGAIDVLLWCY
;
A
#
# COMPACT_ATOMS: atom_id res chain seq x y z
N MET A 1 9.53 18.12 89.34
CA MET A 1 10.72 18.35 90.20
C MET A 1 11.11 17.00 90.75
N LEU A 2 12.27 16.38 90.55
CA LEU A 2 13.62 16.73 90.08
C LEU A 2 14.17 15.47 89.37
N SER A 3 14.79 15.60 88.19
CA SER A 3 16.23 15.47 87.94
C SER A 3 16.74 14.02 87.74
N GLY A 4 17.33 13.74 86.55
CA GLY A 4 18.09 12.52 86.20
C GLY A 4 19.52 12.53 86.80
N PRO A 5 20.59 12.08 86.11
CA PRO A 5 20.73 11.40 84.80
C PRO A 5 21.78 10.23 84.81
N GLY A 6 22.19 9.70 83.64
CA GLY A 6 23.58 9.18 83.47
C GLY A 6 23.80 7.96 82.55
N LEU A 7 24.25 8.22 81.32
CA LEU A 7 24.85 7.30 80.34
C LEU A 7 26.24 6.76 80.78
N ALA A 8 26.63 5.54 80.35
CA ALA A 8 27.77 5.32 79.43
C ALA A 8 28.17 3.83 79.23
N LEU A 9 28.45 3.55 77.95
CA LEU A 9 29.14 2.45 77.24
C LEU A 9 30.32 1.75 77.95
N MET A 10 30.53 0.46 77.71
CA MET A 10 31.61 -0.11 76.85
C MET A 10 31.63 -1.65 76.95
N GLY A 11 31.81 -2.34 75.83
CA GLY A 11 31.65 -3.80 75.72
C GLY A 11 32.88 -4.66 75.97
N LYS A 12 32.73 -5.94 75.63
CA LYS A 12 33.71 -6.77 74.91
C LYS A 12 33.08 -8.11 74.56
N GLU A 13 32.90 -8.32 73.27
CA GLU A 13 32.70 -9.63 72.65
C GLU A 13 34.02 -10.39 72.64
N SER A 14 33.95 -11.68 72.97
CA SER A 14 34.91 -12.69 72.53
C SER A 14 34.22 -14.04 72.57
N ASN A 15 33.90 -14.62 71.41
CA ASN A 15 33.88 -16.07 71.30
C ASN A 15 34.25 -16.52 69.88
N SER A 16 35.03 -17.60 69.88
CA SER A 16 35.82 -18.14 68.78
C SER A 16 35.14 -19.30 68.04
N ASN A 17 35.42 -19.36 66.73
CA ASN A 17 35.65 -20.52 65.86
C ASN A 17 34.55 -21.53 65.45
N SER A 18 34.72 -21.91 64.18
CA SER A 18 34.37 -23.14 63.43
C SER A 18 33.04 -23.08 62.65
N SER A 19 33.08 -22.93 61.31
CA SER A 19 33.42 -23.93 60.27
C SER A 19 32.45 -25.11 60.25
N GLY A 20 31.43 -24.99 59.41
CA GLY A 20 30.53 -26.05 59.00
C GLY A 20 29.95 -25.68 57.64
N ASP A 21 30.47 -26.30 56.58
CA ASP A 21 29.98 -26.18 55.20
C ASP A 21 28.51 -26.62 55.14
N VAL A 22 27.62 -25.64 54.99
CA VAL A 22 26.25 -25.89 54.52
C VAL A 22 26.28 -25.67 53.02
N GLN A 23 26.25 -26.77 52.27
CA GLN A 23 25.92 -26.75 50.84
C GLN A 23 24.49 -26.24 50.69
N THR A 24 24.35 -24.92 50.55
CA THR A 24 23.14 -24.29 50.06
C THR A 24 23.08 -24.59 48.57
N THR A 25 22.27 -25.60 48.20
CA THR A 25 21.87 -25.84 46.82
C THR A 25 21.12 -24.61 46.34
N ASN A 26 21.84 -23.67 45.72
CA ASN A 26 21.24 -22.57 45.00
C ASN A 26 20.55 -23.17 43.78
N THR A 27 19.27 -23.49 43.95
CA THR A 27 18.34 -23.72 42.84
C THR A 27 18.22 -22.40 42.10
N THR A 28 19.12 -22.17 41.15
CA THR A 28 19.01 -21.11 40.15
C THR A 28 17.77 -21.43 39.34
N THR A 29 16.64 -20.86 39.74
CA THR A 29 15.47 -20.70 38.89
C THR A 29 15.96 -19.90 37.68
N ALA A 30 16.29 -20.61 36.60
CA ALA A 30 16.52 -20.02 35.31
C ALA A 30 15.22 -19.31 34.94
N ALA A 31 15.19 -17.99 35.12
CA ALA A 31 14.25 -17.14 34.40
C ALA A 31 14.45 -17.51 32.93
N ALA A 32 13.47 -18.20 32.35
CA ALA A 32 13.51 -18.60 30.95
C ALA A 32 13.74 -17.32 30.15
N MET A 33 14.94 -17.15 29.58
CA MET A 33 15.25 -16.02 28.73
C MET A 33 14.29 -16.11 27.55
N THR A 34 13.24 -15.29 27.58
CA THR A 34 12.26 -15.24 26.51
C THR A 34 12.99 -14.76 25.27
N ARG A 35 13.03 -15.61 24.23
CA ARG A 35 13.69 -15.28 22.97
C ARG A 35 12.98 -14.05 22.40
N PRO A 36 13.69 -12.94 22.16
CA PRO A 36 13.07 -11.77 21.54
C PRO A 36 12.70 -12.09 20.09
N LEU A 37 11.45 -11.84 19.72
CA LEU A 37 10.90 -12.17 18.41
C LEU A 37 10.45 -10.92 17.67
N ARG A 38 10.51 -10.94 16.35
CA ARG A 38 9.95 -9.91 15.49
C ARG A 38 9.27 -10.49 14.26
N LEU A 39 8.27 -9.79 13.76
CA LEU A 39 7.73 -10.01 12.43
C LEU A 39 8.51 -9.19 11.40
N ARG A 40 8.60 -9.69 10.17
CA ARG A 40 9.25 -8.98 9.06
C ARG A 40 8.52 -9.24 7.75
N PHE A 41 8.31 -8.18 6.98
CA PHE A 41 7.89 -8.28 5.59
C PHE A 41 9.04 -8.76 4.70
N SER A 42 8.71 -9.62 3.74
CA SER A 42 9.59 -9.99 2.63
C SER A 42 8.88 -9.77 1.31
N GLY A 43 9.61 -9.25 0.33
CA GLY A 43 9.06 -8.74 -0.93
C GLY A 43 8.75 -7.25 -0.87
N LYS A 44 8.91 -6.56 -2.00
CA LYS A 44 8.60 -5.13 -2.16
C LYS A 44 7.20 -4.98 -2.72
N LEU A 45 6.40 -4.06 -2.17
CA LEU A 45 5.08 -3.74 -2.71
C LEU A 45 5.18 -3.14 -4.11
N ALA A 46 4.27 -3.53 -5.01
CA ALA A 46 4.15 -2.91 -6.32
C ALA A 46 3.71 -1.45 -6.20
N THR A 47 4.25 -0.59 -7.06
CA THR A 47 3.86 0.83 -7.13
C THR A 47 3.71 1.25 -8.59
N PRO A 48 2.74 2.11 -8.95
CA PRO A 48 1.73 2.74 -8.09
C PRO A 48 0.64 1.78 -7.61
N MET A 49 0.07 2.01 -6.42
CA MET A 49 -1.09 1.29 -5.90
C MET A 49 -2.39 2.06 -6.14
N PHE A 50 -3.46 1.32 -6.43
CA PHE A 50 -4.80 1.87 -6.66
C PHE A 50 -5.85 1.25 -5.75
N THR A 51 -6.88 2.01 -5.42
CA THR A 51 -8.04 1.51 -4.68
C THR A 51 -8.73 0.37 -5.42
N CYS A 52 -9.30 -0.58 -4.67
CA CYS A 52 -10.01 -1.76 -5.18
C CYS A 52 -9.16 -2.66 -6.11
N SER A 53 -7.85 -2.47 -6.17
CA SER A 53 -6.93 -3.38 -6.85
C SER A 53 -6.28 -4.28 -5.81
N VAL A 54 -6.09 -5.55 -6.16
CA VAL A 54 -5.41 -6.51 -5.28
C VAL A 54 -3.97 -6.04 -5.07
N LEU A 55 -3.50 -6.16 -3.84
CA LEU A 55 -2.15 -5.83 -3.45
C LEU A 55 -1.20 -6.90 -4.00
N GLU A 56 -0.26 -6.44 -4.82
CA GLU A 56 0.74 -7.29 -5.46
C GLU A 56 2.15 -6.86 -5.05
N GLY A 57 3.09 -7.79 -5.13
CA GLY A 57 4.50 -7.44 -5.02
C GLY A 57 5.07 -6.97 -6.35
N ALA A 58 6.12 -6.18 -6.27
CA ALA A 58 6.86 -5.69 -7.42
C ALA A 58 7.35 -6.87 -8.28
N GLU A 59 7.26 -6.72 -9.60
CA GLU A 59 7.68 -7.73 -10.58
C GLU A 59 6.95 -9.08 -10.44
N GLY A 60 5.71 -9.07 -9.93
CA GLY A 60 4.91 -10.28 -9.74
C GLY A 60 5.35 -11.12 -8.53
N ASN A 61 6.27 -10.62 -7.71
CA ASN A 61 6.69 -11.28 -6.49
C ASN A 61 5.57 -11.34 -5.46
N ARG A 62 5.62 -12.34 -4.58
CA ARG A 62 4.68 -12.45 -3.46
C ARG A 62 5.16 -11.63 -2.27
N ILE A 63 4.21 -11.00 -1.58
CA ILE A 63 4.47 -10.38 -0.27
C ILE A 63 4.23 -11.43 0.80
N SER A 64 5.20 -11.57 1.70
CA SER A 64 5.11 -12.51 2.82
C SER A 64 5.51 -11.84 4.12
N VAL A 65 5.07 -12.43 5.22
CA VAL A 65 5.46 -12.07 6.58
C VAL A 65 6.08 -13.29 7.21
N SER A 66 7.19 -13.09 7.89
CA SER A 66 7.88 -14.13 8.64
C SER A 66 8.11 -13.72 10.09
N VAL A 67 8.12 -14.70 10.99
CA VAL A 67 8.58 -14.52 12.37
C VAL A 67 10.05 -14.91 12.48
N LEU A 68 10.84 -14.06 13.12
CA LEU A 68 12.28 -14.24 13.28
C LEU A 68 12.69 -14.13 14.74
N ASP A 69 13.76 -14.85 15.07
CA ASP A 69 14.54 -14.62 16.28
C ASP A 69 15.43 -13.40 16.06
N THR A 70 15.31 -12.37 16.90
CA THR A 70 16.05 -11.12 16.70
C THR A 70 17.55 -11.25 16.95
N MET A 71 18.00 -12.30 17.64
CA MET A 71 19.42 -12.52 17.95
C MET A 71 20.16 -13.17 16.77
N THR A 72 19.49 -14.10 16.06
CA THR A 72 20.08 -14.84 14.95
C THR A 72 19.66 -14.33 13.58
N ASP A 73 18.62 -13.51 13.54
CA ASP A 73 17.93 -13.06 12.34
C ASP A 73 17.43 -14.19 11.43
N GLN A 74 17.17 -15.37 12.01
CA GLN A 74 16.67 -16.53 11.31
C GLN A 74 15.17 -16.70 11.50
N VAL A 75 14.51 -17.20 10.46
CA VAL A 75 13.09 -17.54 10.47
C VAL A 75 12.85 -18.73 11.40
N ILE A 76 11.84 -18.61 12.27
CA ILE A 76 11.47 -19.67 13.20
C ILE A 76 10.51 -20.64 12.51
N GLY A 77 11.05 -21.76 12.02
CA GLY A 77 10.28 -22.76 11.28
C GLY A 77 9.54 -23.81 12.13
N ILE A 78 9.87 -23.92 13.42
CA ILE A 78 9.39 -24.99 14.31
C ILE A 78 8.99 -24.38 15.66
N GLY A 79 7.93 -24.92 16.27
CA GLY A 79 7.42 -24.49 17.58
C GLY A 79 6.10 -23.72 17.47
N PRO A 80 5.48 -23.35 18.61
CA PRO A 80 4.23 -22.59 18.64
C PRO A 80 4.36 -21.24 17.92
N GLU A 81 5.53 -20.60 18.00
CA GLU A 81 5.84 -19.33 17.33
C GLU A 81 5.74 -19.43 15.80
N ALA A 82 6.09 -20.59 15.24
CA ALA A 82 6.02 -20.83 13.79
C ALA A 82 4.58 -20.86 13.25
N SER A 83 3.58 -20.88 14.13
CA SER A 83 2.14 -20.99 13.84
C SER A 83 1.31 -19.83 14.37
N LEU A 84 1.94 -18.68 14.65
CA LEU A 84 1.24 -17.48 15.14
C LEU A 84 0.13 -17.04 14.19
N LYS A 85 -0.99 -16.60 14.76
CA LYS A 85 -2.03 -15.88 14.02
C LYS A 85 -1.65 -14.40 14.00
N VAL A 86 -1.61 -13.82 12.82
CA VAL A 86 -1.23 -12.42 12.62
C VAL A 86 -2.35 -11.67 11.90
N GLU A 87 -2.40 -10.37 12.15
CA GLU A 87 -3.36 -9.43 11.57
C GLU A 87 -2.61 -8.30 10.86
N VAL A 88 -2.99 -8.06 9.61
CA VAL A 88 -2.55 -6.94 8.79
C VAL A 88 -3.41 -5.72 9.13
N VAL A 89 -2.75 -4.60 9.40
CA VAL A 89 -3.37 -3.30 9.72
C VAL A 89 -2.76 -2.21 8.84
N VAL A 90 -3.40 -1.04 8.82
CA VAL A 90 -2.89 0.14 8.11
C VAL A 90 -2.35 1.13 9.13
N LEU A 91 -1.19 1.71 8.86
CA LEU A 91 -0.54 2.71 9.70
C LEU A 91 -0.38 4.03 8.93
N GLU A 92 -0.22 5.14 9.65
CA GLU A 92 0.16 6.42 9.05
C GLU A 92 1.49 6.29 8.30
N GLY A 93 1.59 6.90 7.12
CA GLY A 93 2.77 6.79 6.26
C GLY A 93 4.07 7.32 6.86
N ASP A 94 3.99 8.17 7.87
CA ASP A 94 5.14 8.70 8.62
C ASP A 94 5.31 8.06 10.00
N PHE A 95 4.58 6.96 10.27
CA PHE A 95 4.91 6.06 11.37
C PHE A 95 6.38 5.62 11.23
N VAL A 96 7.14 5.83 12.31
CA VAL A 96 8.59 5.60 12.41
C VAL A 96 9.41 6.57 11.54
N HIS A 97 10.13 7.48 12.22
CA HIS A 97 11.23 8.26 11.63
C HIS A 97 12.47 7.37 11.48
N GLN A 98 13.27 7.66 10.45
CA GLN A 98 14.44 6.90 9.96
C GLN A 98 15.54 6.57 11.00
N GLU A 99 15.36 6.91 12.27
CA GLU A 99 16.37 6.86 13.33
C GLU A 99 16.00 5.92 14.50
N LYS A 100 14.78 5.37 14.55
CA LYS A 100 14.32 4.52 15.68
C LYS A 100 13.82 3.16 15.18
N ASP A 101 14.62 2.12 15.40
CA ASP A 101 14.31 0.73 14.99
C ASP A 101 13.30 0.00 15.91
N SER A 102 12.79 0.68 16.94
CA SER A 102 11.85 0.08 17.88
C SER A 102 10.77 1.05 18.36
N TRP A 103 9.57 0.51 18.52
CA TRP A 103 8.40 1.18 19.07
C TRP A 103 7.73 0.33 20.15
N THR A 104 6.94 0.98 21.01
CA THR A 104 6.07 0.30 21.97
C THR A 104 4.78 -0.18 21.30
N ALA A 105 4.07 -1.10 21.94
CA ALA A 105 2.76 -1.56 21.44
C ALA A 105 1.75 -0.40 21.35
N ASP A 106 1.78 0.51 22.33
CA ASP A 106 0.92 1.70 22.36
C ASP A 106 1.25 2.67 21.23
N GLU A 107 2.55 2.90 20.95
CA GLU A 107 2.99 3.72 19.81
C GLU A 107 2.45 3.13 18.50
N PHE A 108 2.58 1.82 18.30
CA PHE A 108 2.05 1.13 17.12
C PHE A 108 0.53 1.26 17.00
N GLU A 109 -0.20 1.02 18.09
CA GLU A 109 -1.66 1.09 18.12
C GLU A 109 -2.18 2.50 17.87
N SER A 110 -1.52 3.51 18.41
CA SER A 110 -1.89 4.92 18.23
C SER A 110 -1.76 5.42 16.79
N CYS A 111 -0.90 4.78 15.98
CA CYS A 111 -0.68 5.14 14.58
C CYS A 111 -1.51 4.31 13.59
N MET A 112 -2.38 3.41 14.07
CA MET A 112 -3.29 2.66 13.21
C MET A 112 -4.35 3.56 12.58
N VAL A 113 -4.47 3.49 11.27
CA VAL A 113 -5.44 4.24 10.47
C VAL A 113 -6.69 3.41 10.27
N LYS A 114 -7.83 3.96 10.68
CA LYS A 114 -9.16 3.39 10.42
C LYS A 114 -9.80 4.04 9.21
N GLU A 115 -10.82 3.40 8.67
CA GLU A 115 -11.69 4.00 7.66
C GLU A 115 -12.33 5.32 8.15
N ARG A 116 -12.73 6.15 7.20
CA ARG A 116 -13.50 7.37 7.49
C ARG A 116 -14.92 7.00 7.93
N ASP A 117 -15.51 7.87 8.74
CA ASP A 117 -16.88 7.69 9.22
C ASP A 117 -17.86 7.37 8.08
N GLY A 118 -18.63 6.30 8.27
CA GLY A 118 -19.62 5.83 7.30
C GLY A 118 -19.04 5.19 6.04
N LYS A 119 -17.74 4.87 5.99
CA LYS A 119 -17.11 4.10 4.91
C LYS A 119 -16.97 2.62 5.30
N ARG A 120 -16.79 1.81 4.27
CA ARG A 120 -16.39 0.40 4.39
C ARG A 120 -14.98 0.31 5.01
N PRO A 121 -14.60 -0.86 5.58
CA PRO A 121 -13.26 -1.07 6.15
C PRO A 121 -12.16 -0.65 5.18
N LEU A 122 -11.08 -0.07 5.70
CA LEU A 122 -10.00 0.48 4.88
C LEU A 122 -9.26 -0.61 4.07
N LEU A 123 -9.09 -1.79 4.67
CA LEU A 123 -8.62 -3.00 4.00
C LEU A 123 -9.79 -3.91 3.66
N LEU A 124 -9.76 -4.47 2.46
CA LEU A 124 -10.71 -5.46 1.95
C LEU A 124 -10.00 -6.80 1.81
N GLY A 125 -10.75 -7.89 2.02
CA GLY A 125 -10.26 -9.27 1.89
C GLY A 125 -9.66 -9.84 3.18
N ASP A 126 -8.68 -10.73 3.04
CA ASP A 126 -8.15 -11.52 4.15
C ASP A 126 -7.07 -10.77 4.93
N THR A 127 -7.49 -10.04 5.96
CA THR A 127 -6.58 -9.29 6.85
C THR A 127 -5.92 -10.15 7.93
N ARG A 128 -6.38 -11.38 8.15
CA ARG A 128 -5.88 -12.29 9.19
C ARG A 128 -5.40 -13.58 8.59
N MET A 129 -4.28 -14.08 9.10
CA MET A 129 -3.64 -15.29 8.58
C MET A 129 -2.88 -16.03 9.67
N THR A 130 -2.72 -17.34 9.50
CA THR A 130 -1.88 -18.17 10.38
C THR A 130 -0.57 -18.46 9.68
N LEU A 131 0.56 -18.20 10.35
CA LEU A 131 1.88 -18.55 9.83
C LEU A 131 2.00 -20.08 9.69
N LYS A 132 2.72 -20.53 8.67
CA LYS A 132 3.06 -21.94 8.43
C LYS A 132 4.57 -22.06 8.34
N ALA A 133 5.16 -22.84 9.23
CA ALA A 133 6.63 -22.92 9.38
C ALA A 133 7.27 -21.52 9.48
N GLY A 134 6.61 -20.63 10.25
CA GLY A 134 7.08 -19.27 10.50
C GLY A 134 6.82 -18.26 9.39
N VAL A 135 6.19 -18.67 8.29
CA VAL A 135 5.95 -17.81 7.12
C VAL A 135 4.48 -17.81 6.75
N GLY A 136 3.96 -16.63 6.40
CA GLY A 136 2.65 -16.49 5.81
C GLY A 136 2.70 -15.59 4.59
N ILE A 137 1.83 -15.87 3.62
CA ILE A 137 1.73 -15.11 2.36
C ILE A 137 0.50 -14.21 2.42
N LEU A 138 0.68 -12.92 2.13
CA LEU A 138 -0.45 -11.99 1.99
C LEU A 138 -1.16 -12.28 0.67
N LYS A 139 -2.47 -12.45 0.72
CA LYS A 139 -3.32 -12.71 -0.44
C LYS A 139 -4.60 -11.90 -0.36
N ASP A 140 -5.15 -11.57 -1.52
CA ASP A 140 -6.50 -11.03 -1.67
C ASP A 140 -6.77 -9.77 -0.84
N LEU A 141 -5.73 -8.97 -0.57
CA LEU A 141 -5.84 -7.72 0.19
C LEU A 141 -5.99 -6.54 -0.77
N ALA A 142 -6.93 -5.63 -0.52
CA ALA A 142 -7.09 -4.42 -1.33
C ALA A 142 -7.43 -3.21 -0.47
N PHE A 143 -7.07 -2.01 -0.93
CA PHE A 143 -7.44 -0.77 -0.25
C PHE A 143 -8.79 -0.25 -0.74
N SER A 144 -9.64 0.11 0.20
CA SER A 144 -11.00 0.56 -0.09
C SER A 144 -11.09 2.06 -0.36
N ASP A 145 -10.13 2.84 0.14
CA ASP A 145 -10.00 4.29 -0.03
C ASP A 145 -8.54 4.68 -0.32
N ASN A 146 -8.34 5.86 -0.89
CA ASN A 146 -7.01 6.36 -1.27
C ASN A 146 -6.27 6.92 -0.05
N SER A 147 -4.95 7.13 -0.15
CA SER A 147 -4.14 7.67 0.95
C SER A 147 -4.14 9.19 1.00
N SER A 148 -4.87 9.88 0.12
CA SER A 148 -4.79 11.34 0.05
C SER A 148 -5.45 12.02 1.25
N TRP A 149 -6.40 11.40 1.94
CA TRP A 149 -7.12 12.07 3.03
C TRP A 149 -6.34 12.06 4.37
N VAL A 150 -5.32 11.21 4.51
CA VAL A 150 -4.45 11.22 5.71
C VAL A 150 -3.34 12.26 5.60
N ARG A 151 -2.87 12.75 6.74
CA ARG A 151 -1.89 13.85 6.85
C ARG A 151 -0.61 13.59 6.03
N SER A 152 -0.03 12.40 6.14
CA SER A 152 1.20 12.02 5.43
C SER A 152 0.99 11.71 3.95
N ARG A 153 -0.26 11.71 3.46
CA ARG A 153 -0.67 11.33 2.10
C ARG A 153 -0.23 9.91 1.68
N LYS A 154 0.26 9.11 2.64
CA LYS A 154 0.83 7.78 2.46
C LYS A 154 0.30 6.87 3.56
N PHE A 155 0.29 5.58 3.27
CA PHE A 155 0.05 4.51 4.23
C PHE A 155 1.32 3.67 4.41
N ARG A 156 1.36 2.91 5.49
CA ARG A 156 2.21 1.73 5.66
C ARG A 156 1.32 0.54 5.99
N LEU A 157 1.77 -0.66 5.66
CA LEU A 157 1.20 -1.88 6.24
C LEU A 157 1.90 -2.17 7.56
N GLY A 158 1.10 -2.44 8.59
CA GLY A 158 1.55 -3.03 9.84
C GLY A 158 1.12 -4.49 9.91
N VAL A 159 1.90 -5.34 10.58
CA VAL A 159 1.46 -6.70 10.94
C VAL A 159 1.79 -6.96 12.38
N ARG A 160 0.77 -7.33 13.14
CA ARG A 160 0.87 -7.65 14.55
C ARG A 160 0.36 -9.06 14.82
N VAL A 161 0.74 -9.63 15.96
CA VAL A 161 0.15 -10.89 16.41
C VAL A 161 -1.28 -10.65 16.88
N SER A 162 -2.19 -11.55 16.52
CA SER A 162 -3.58 -11.50 16.98
C SER A 162 -3.64 -11.70 18.51
N PRO A 163 -4.43 -10.88 19.23
CA PRO A 163 -4.60 -11.04 20.68
C PRO A 163 -4.98 -12.48 21.07
N GLY A 164 -4.44 -12.95 22.20
CA GLY A 164 -4.74 -14.30 22.72
C GLY A 164 -4.02 -15.46 22.04
N THR A 165 -3.12 -15.20 21.08
CA THR A 165 -2.36 -16.27 20.39
C THR A 165 -0.96 -16.49 20.95
N VAL A 166 -0.45 -15.55 21.76
CA VAL A 166 0.92 -15.58 22.28
C VAL A 166 0.95 -16.22 23.68
N PRO A 167 1.87 -17.16 23.95
CA PRO A 167 2.13 -17.63 25.30
C PRO A 167 2.50 -16.47 26.24
N ALA A 168 2.03 -16.51 27.49
CA ALA A 168 2.29 -15.44 28.46
C ALA A 168 3.79 -15.14 28.58
N GLY A 169 4.18 -13.87 28.43
CA GLY A 169 5.55 -13.40 28.61
C GLY A 169 6.40 -13.29 27.34
N VAL A 170 5.93 -13.73 26.17
CA VAL A 170 6.66 -13.55 24.90
C VAL A 170 6.20 -12.26 24.20
N ARG A 171 7.11 -11.31 23.97
CA ARG A 171 6.83 -10.13 23.12
C ARG A 171 7.30 -10.43 21.69
N VAL A 172 6.39 -10.27 20.73
CA VAL A 172 6.72 -10.30 19.30
C VAL A 172 6.58 -8.89 18.76
N GLN A 173 7.69 -8.29 18.31
CA GLN A 173 7.66 -6.96 17.70
C GLN A 173 6.95 -7.01 16.33
N GLU A 174 6.14 -6.00 16.05
CA GLU A 174 5.35 -5.89 14.83
C GLU A 174 6.22 -5.70 13.58
N ALA A 175 5.69 -6.02 12.41
CA ALA A 175 6.31 -5.67 11.13
C ALA A 175 5.70 -4.37 10.59
N VAL A 176 6.51 -3.56 9.95
CA VAL A 176 6.09 -2.31 9.29
C VAL A 176 6.69 -2.29 7.90
N SER A 177 5.88 -1.98 6.89
CA SER A 177 6.36 -1.83 5.51
C SER A 177 6.96 -0.45 5.26
N GLU A 178 7.65 -0.30 4.14
CA GLU A 178 7.93 1.00 3.54
C GLU A 178 6.63 1.80 3.29
N PRO A 179 6.69 3.14 3.29
CA PRO A 179 5.53 3.98 3.07
C PRO A 179 5.19 4.10 1.59
N PHE A 180 3.90 4.09 1.27
CA PHE A 180 3.42 4.14 -0.11
C PHE A 180 2.13 4.95 -0.25
N SER A 181 1.90 5.47 -1.46
CA SER A 181 0.66 6.17 -1.81
C SER A 181 -0.34 5.21 -2.44
N VAL A 182 -1.58 5.25 -2.00
CA VAL A 182 -2.70 4.58 -2.67
C VAL A 182 -3.52 5.64 -3.41
N ARG A 183 -3.65 5.49 -4.72
CA ARG A 183 -4.37 6.43 -5.59
C ARG A 183 -5.79 5.95 -5.85
N ASP A 184 -6.69 6.87 -6.16
CA ASP A 184 -8.04 6.50 -6.59
C ASP A 184 -7.97 5.86 -7.98
N ASN A 185 -8.49 4.64 -8.12
CA ASN A 185 -8.51 3.92 -9.39
C ASN A 185 -9.36 4.63 -10.46
N ARG A 186 -10.24 5.55 -10.07
CA ARG A 186 -11.02 6.37 -11.02
C ARG A 186 -10.13 7.09 -12.03
N GLY A 187 -8.99 7.63 -11.60
CA GLY A 187 -8.09 8.38 -12.50
C GLY A 187 -7.49 7.53 -13.62
N GLU A 188 -7.06 6.31 -13.29
CA GLU A 188 -6.47 5.39 -14.28
C GLU A 188 -7.53 4.78 -15.20
N LEU A 189 -8.66 4.36 -14.62
CA LEU A 189 -9.77 3.80 -15.40
C LEU A 189 -10.28 4.79 -16.44
N TYR A 190 -10.23 6.10 -16.18
CA TYR A 190 -10.69 7.14 -17.11
C TYR A 190 -9.56 7.87 -17.86
N LYS A 191 -8.32 7.37 -17.77
CA LYS A 191 -7.16 8.01 -18.40
C LYS A 191 -7.35 8.14 -19.92
N LYS A 192 -7.10 9.33 -20.44
CA LYS A 192 -7.05 9.59 -21.88
C LYS A 192 -5.76 9.01 -22.45
N HIS A 193 -5.85 8.40 -23.61
CA HIS A 193 -4.67 7.83 -24.27
C HIS A 193 -4.05 8.86 -25.20
N TYR A 194 -2.73 8.99 -25.12
CA TYR A 194 -1.95 9.82 -26.02
C TYR A 194 -0.61 9.13 -26.35
N PRO A 195 -0.31 8.89 -27.64
CA PRO A 195 -1.23 9.06 -28.78
C PRO A 195 -2.38 8.04 -28.71
N PRO A 196 -3.58 8.37 -29.22
CA PRO A 196 -4.67 7.39 -29.32
C PRO A 196 -4.30 6.22 -30.24
N ALA A 197 -4.61 5.01 -29.81
CA ALA A 197 -4.50 3.79 -30.60
C ALA A 197 -5.81 3.49 -31.34
N LEU A 198 -5.77 2.67 -32.40
CA LEU A 198 -6.95 2.35 -33.22
C LEU A 198 -8.02 1.56 -32.46
N ASP A 199 -7.59 0.69 -31.56
CA ASP A 199 -8.40 -0.15 -30.69
C ASP A 199 -8.91 0.57 -29.43
N ASP A 200 -8.46 1.81 -29.19
CA ASP A 200 -8.94 2.61 -28.07
C ASP A 200 -10.43 2.88 -28.20
N GLU A 201 -11.16 2.64 -27.11
CA GLU A 201 -12.56 3.04 -27.01
C GLU A 201 -12.71 4.55 -27.26
N ILE A 202 -13.80 4.95 -27.91
CA ILE A 202 -13.98 6.33 -28.39
C ILE A 202 -13.89 7.38 -27.27
N TRP A 203 -14.31 7.02 -26.06
CA TRP A 203 -14.23 7.89 -24.89
C TRP A 203 -12.82 8.06 -24.35
N ARG A 204 -11.80 7.35 -24.86
CA ARG A 204 -10.38 7.60 -24.53
C ARG A 204 -9.84 8.85 -25.21
N LEU A 205 -10.52 9.36 -26.24
CA LEU A 205 -10.18 10.62 -26.90
C LEU A 205 -10.47 11.83 -26.01
N GLU A 206 -9.72 12.91 -26.22
CA GLU A 206 -9.94 14.17 -25.52
C GLU A 206 -11.34 14.72 -25.77
N GLY A 207 -11.95 15.31 -24.73
CA GLY A 207 -13.29 15.90 -24.81
C GLY A 207 -14.48 14.93 -24.72
N ILE A 208 -14.27 13.60 -24.75
CA ILE A 208 -15.36 12.61 -24.69
C ILE A 208 -15.38 11.86 -23.36
N GLY A 209 -16.33 12.11 -22.45
CA GLY A 209 -16.42 11.34 -21.19
C GLY A 209 -17.01 9.93 -21.38
N LYS A 210 -16.51 8.92 -20.67
CA LYS A 210 -17.10 7.56 -20.65
C LYS A 210 -18.55 7.61 -20.17
N GLY A 211 -19.48 7.01 -20.93
CA GLY A 211 -20.92 7.08 -20.66
C GLY A 211 -21.54 8.47 -20.85
N GLY A 212 -20.76 9.45 -21.32
CA GLY A 212 -21.22 10.80 -21.60
C GLY A 212 -22.20 10.87 -22.76
N ALA A 213 -22.79 12.05 -22.98
CA ALA A 213 -23.73 12.25 -24.08
C ALA A 213 -23.07 12.02 -25.46
N PHE A 214 -21.79 12.38 -25.61
CA PHE A 214 -21.03 12.15 -26.85
C PHE A 214 -20.72 10.68 -27.09
N ASP A 215 -20.19 9.99 -26.08
CA ASP A 215 -19.89 8.56 -26.13
C ASP A 215 -21.13 7.76 -26.53
N ARG A 216 -22.26 7.97 -25.86
CA ARG A 216 -23.52 7.29 -26.18
C ARG A 216 -24.04 7.56 -27.59
N ARG A 217 -23.89 8.79 -28.11
CA ARG A 217 -24.32 9.15 -29.47
C ARG A 217 -23.41 8.55 -30.55
N LEU A 218 -22.11 8.46 -30.29
CA LEU A 218 -21.16 7.83 -31.19
C LEU A 218 -21.39 6.32 -31.24
N GLN A 219 -21.57 5.68 -30.08
CA GLN A 219 -21.95 4.27 -29.99
C GLN A 219 -23.27 3.99 -30.72
N SER A 220 -24.29 4.85 -30.60
CA SER A 220 -25.54 4.67 -31.35
C SER A 220 -25.39 4.85 -32.87
N CYS A 221 -24.29 5.44 -33.33
CA CYS A 221 -23.92 5.53 -34.73
C CYS A 221 -23.01 4.36 -35.18
N GLY A 222 -22.71 3.40 -34.29
CA GLY A 222 -21.80 2.28 -34.54
C GLY A 222 -20.32 2.68 -34.48
N VAL A 223 -19.98 3.76 -33.77
CA VAL A 223 -18.60 4.19 -33.53
C VAL A 223 -18.22 3.84 -32.10
N HIS A 224 -17.46 2.76 -31.92
CA HIS A 224 -17.08 2.25 -30.60
C HIS A 224 -15.63 2.54 -30.24
N ASN A 225 -14.74 2.57 -31.24
CA ASN A 225 -13.32 2.82 -31.08
C ASN A 225 -12.81 3.89 -32.07
N VAL A 226 -11.51 4.20 -31.98
CA VAL A 226 -10.84 5.17 -32.86
C VAL A 226 -10.89 4.71 -34.32
N GLU A 227 -10.70 3.42 -34.60
CA GLU A 227 -10.78 2.89 -35.97
C GLU A 227 -12.15 3.14 -36.63
N ASP A 228 -13.24 2.85 -35.92
CA ASP A 228 -14.60 3.09 -36.39
C ASP A 228 -14.84 4.56 -36.69
N LEU A 229 -14.28 5.45 -35.85
CA LEU A 229 -14.37 6.90 -36.04
C LEU A 229 -13.69 7.31 -37.34
N LEU A 230 -12.47 6.82 -37.59
CA LEU A 230 -11.71 7.10 -38.81
C LEU A 230 -12.42 6.57 -40.04
N ARG A 231 -12.87 5.31 -40.02
CA ARG A 231 -13.63 4.69 -41.11
C ARG A 231 -14.90 5.48 -41.40
N THR A 232 -15.66 5.85 -40.37
CA THR A 232 -16.89 6.64 -40.53
C THR A 232 -16.60 8.03 -41.06
N PHE A 233 -15.52 8.67 -40.62
CA PHE A 233 -15.12 10.00 -41.10
C PHE A 233 -14.79 9.98 -42.60
N VAL A 234 -14.12 8.94 -43.09
CA VAL A 234 -13.77 8.80 -44.51
C VAL A 234 -14.97 8.37 -45.36
N LEU A 235 -15.75 7.38 -44.90
CA LEU A 235 -16.82 6.76 -45.70
C LEU A 235 -18.14 7.55 -45.66
N ASP A 236 -18.52 8.09 -44.50
CA ASP A 236 -19.76 8.87 -44.36
C ASP A 236 -19.60 10.00 -43.30
N PRO A 237 -18.93 11.11 -43.67
CA PRO A 237 -18.81 12.26 -42.79
C PRO A 237 -20.16 12.86 -42.35
N ARG A 238 -21.25 12.59 -43.09
CA ARG A 238 -22.59 13.10 -42.76
C ARG A 238 -23.15 12.42 -41.51
N LYS A 239 -22.78 11.17 -41.28
CA LYS A 239 -23.16 10.39 -40.09
C LYS A 239 -22.64 11.04 -38.81
N LEU A 240 -21.38 11.51 -38.81
CA LEU A 240 -20.76 12.19 -37.67
C LEU A 240 -21.36 13.58 -37.41
N ARG A 241 -21.85 14.27 -38.44
CA ARG A 241 -22.54 15.57 -38.28
C ARG A 241 -23.85 15.48 -37.47
N LYS A 242 -24.47 14.30 -37.40
CA LYS A 242 -25.66 14.07 -36.55
C LYS A 242 -25.31 14.09 -35.06
N VAL A 243 -24.04 13.89 -34.70
CA VAL A 243 -23.55 14.00 -33.33
C VAL A 243 -23.24 15.48 -33.02
N ARG A 244 -24.28 16.26 -32.68
CA ARG A 244 -24.15 17.69 -32.34
C ARG A 244 -23.20 17.91 -31.15
N GLY A 245 -22.23 18.82 -31.30
CA GLY A 245 -21.38 19.34 -30.21
C GLY A 245 -19.93 18.83 -30.20
N ILE A 246 -19.53 18.02 -31.18
CA ILE A 246 -18.13 17.61 -31.37
C ILE A 246 -17.30 18.85 -31.74
N ARG A 247 -16.68 19.49 -30.74
CA ARG A 247 -15.48 20.33 -30.95
C ARG A 247 -14.26 19.42 -30.79
N VAL A 248 -14.14 18.41 -31.65
CA VAL A 248 -12.87 17.70 -31.74
C VAL A 248 -12.00 18.64 -32.55
N ALA A 249 -11.04 19.26 -31.88
CA ALA A 249 -9.86 19.78 -32.54
C ALA A 249 -9.17 18.56 -33.14
N PHE A 250 -9.61 18.15 -34.33
CA PHE A 250 -8.95 17.13 -35.11
C PHE A 250 -7.67 17.76 -35.64
N CYS A 251 -6.62 17.79 -34.81
CA CYS A 251 -5.27 17.82 -35.34
C CYS A 251 -5.01 16.44 -35.96
N PHE A 252 -5.65 16.16 -37.10
CA PHE A 252 -5.22 15.09 -37.96
C PHE A 252 -3.92 15.55 -38.60
N VAL A 253 -2.80 15.01 -38.12
CA VAL A 253 -1.66 14.83 -39.00
C VAL A 253 -2.02 13.62 -39.86
N VAL A 254 -2.69 13.85 -40.99
CA VAL A 254 -2.82 12.80 -42.01
C VAL A 254 -1.44 12.71 -42.65
N LEU A 255 -0.62 11.74 -42.23
CA LEU A 255 0.56 11.33 -42.98
C LEU A 255 0.06 10.61 -44.23
N LEU A 256 -0.23 11.35 -45.29
CA LEU A 256 -0.39 10.75 -46.62
C LEU A 256 1.00 10.30 -47.06
N TRP A 257 1.21 8.98 -47.12
CA TRP A 257 2.33 8.42 -47.87
C TRP A 257 2.02 8.62 -49.36
N CYS A 258 2.73 9.55 -49.99
CA CYS A 258 2.87 9.63 -51.43
C CYS A 258 4.33 9.23 -51.73
N ASP A 259 4.58 8.54 -52.84
CA ASP A 259 5.88 7.92 -53.21
C ASP A 259 7.10 8.88 -53.35
N TRP A 260 7.00 10.10 -52.85
CA TRP A 260 8.03 11.16 -52.88
C TRP A 260 8.22 11.91 -51.53
N GLY A 261 7.77 11.35 -50.40
CA GLY A 261 8.10 11.84 -49.05
C GLY A 261 6.88 12.19 -48.17
N PRO A 262 7.08 12.44 -46.85
CA PRO A 262 6.00 12.69 -45.90
C PRO A 262 5.41 14.09 -46.09
N ILE A 263 4.15 14.17 -46.54
CA ILE A 263 3.37 15.41 -46.54
C ILE A 263 2.69 15.56 -45.18
N VAL A 264 3.01 16.63 -44.45
CA VAL A 264 2.37 16.98 -43.18
C VAL A 264 1.22 17.94 -43.49
N VAL A 265 -0.01 17.42 -43.53
CA VAL A 265 -1.21 18.27 -43.61
C VAL A 265 -1.63 18.65 -42.18
N LEU A 266 -1.47 19.91 -41.81
CA LEU A 266 -2.01 20.48 -40.58
C LEU A 266 -3.39 21.09 -40.86
N LEU A 267 -4.46 20.39 -40.50
CA LEU A 267 -5.81 20.97 -40.49
C LEU A 267 -6.03 21.72 -39.18
N GLY A 268 -5.83 23.04 -39.22
CA GLY A 268 -6.20 23.94 -38.12
C GLY A 268 -7.70 24.25 -38.15
N CYS A 269 -8.40 24.00 -37.04
CA CYS A 269 -9.83 24.32 -36.90
C CYS A 269 -10.00 25.60 -36.08
N TYR A 270 -10.28 26.73 -36.74
CA TYR A 270 -10.88 27.90 -36.08
C TYR A 270 -12.37 27.96 -36.44
N CYS A 271 -13.18 28.26 -35.43
CA CYS A 271 -14.63 28.42 -35.46
C CYS A 271 -15.27 28.60 -36.86
N GLY A 272 -15.96 27.57 -37.34
CA GLY A 272 -17.12 27.74 -38.20
C GLY A 272 -16.98 27.45 -39.70
N ALA A 273 -15.79 27.18 -40.23
CA ALA A 273 -15.61 26.76 -41.62
C ALA A 273 -14.49 25.71 -41.72
N ILE A 274 -14.72 24.64 -42.49
CA ILE A 274 -13.65 23.75 -42.94
C ILE A 274 -13.11 24.37 -44.23
N ASP A 275 -12.07 25.19 -44.12
CA ASP A 275 -11.27 25.60 -45.27
C ASP A 275 -10.05 24.68 -45.37
N VAL A 276 -9.94 23.98 -46.51
CA VAL A 276 -8.77 23.17 -46.84
C VAL A 276 -7.74 24.10 -47.47
N LEU A 277 -6.81 24.61 -46.67
CA LEU A 277 -5.63 25.29 -47.19
C LEU A 277 -4.54 24.25 -47.49
N LEU A 278 -4.39 23.91 -48.78
CA LEU A 278 -3.20 23.21 -49.29
C LEU A 278 -2.06 24.23 -49.41
N TRP A 279 -0.96 23.99 -48.71
CA TRP A 279 0.33 24.58 -49.05
C TRP A 279 1.26 23.48 -49.52
N CYS A 280 1.72 23.59 -50.77
CA CYS A 280 2.85 22.83 -51.29
C CYS A 280 4.14 23.57 -50.92
N TYR A 281 5.09 22.88 -50.31
CA TYR A 281 6.50 23.23 -50.37
C TYR A 281 7.24 22.17 -51.16
#